data_AF-A0A9Q1I6I8-F1
#
_entry.id   AF-A0A9Q1I6I8-F1
#
_cell.length_a   1.000
_cell.length_b   1.000
_cell.length_c   1.000
_cell.angle_alpha   90.00
_cell.angle_beta   90.00
_cell.angle_gamma   90.00
#
_symmetry.space_group_name_H-M   'P 1'
#
loop_
_entity.id
_entity.type
_entity.pdbx_description
1 polymer ?
#
loop_
_entity_poly.entity_id
_entity_poly.type
_entity_poly.pdbx_seq_one_letter_code
_entity_poly.pdbx_strand_id
1 'polypeptide(L)'
;MDENVNQFFLLVVRLGRFTLEDRNTVKWIQENFGEGALKYSLVLFTGGDELKTPVEEFLRKSRDLQEFINSCGGGYHVFNNREKNNRTQVTELLDKIETVLFTMQGYHHTTMMIQQVQRKIQAEEERKREEAEREIRTEEENKRQEITYFSVLVGSIGVIITVLIAVIFGKHKIQMNEMEIRREEERKREEAEREIRTEEERKREAERELKRRGETEQRGEKQRGG
;
A
#
# COMPACT_ATOMS: atom_id res chain seq x y z
N MET A 1 1.55 50.85 -8.31
CA MET A 1 0.20 50.25 -8.41
C MET A 1 -0.63 50.99 -7.40
N ASP A 2 -1.66 51.70 -7.84
CA ASP A 2 -2.50 52.51 -6.98
C ASP A 2 -3.11 51.63 -5.88
N GLU A 3 -3.00 52.06 -4.63
CA GLU A 3 -3.73 51.51 -3.49
C GLU A 3 -5.22 51.82 -3.67
N ASN A 4 -5.89 51.10 -4.57
CA ASN A 4 -7.34 51.07 -4.63
C ASN A 4 -7.83 50.28 -3.41
N VAL A 5 -7.98 50.98 -2.28
CA VAL A 5 -8.78 50.49 -1.16
C VAL A 5 -10.18 50.23 -1.71
N ASN A 6 -10.61 48.97 -1.77
CA ASN A 6 -11.99 48.62 -2.07
C ASN A 6 -12.85 49.07 -0.88
N GLN A 7 -13.36 50.30 -0.92
CA GLN A 7 -14.22 50.85 0.11
C GLN A 7 -15.64 50.27 -0.02
N PHE A 8 -16.11 49.66 1.06
CA PHE A 8 -17.46 49.13 1.17
C PHE A 8 -18.31 50.06 2.03
N PHE A 9 -19.51 50.39 1.56
CA PHE A 9 -20.45 51.24 2.30
C PHE A 9 -21.64 50.44 2.81
N LEU A 10 -21.86 50.46 4.12
CA LEU A 10 -23.10 49.95 4.73
C LEU A 10 -24.03 51.13 5.01
N LEU A 11 -25.09 51.27 4.21
CA LEU A 11 -26.02 52.40 4.31
C LEU A 11 -27.21 52.03 5.18
N VAL A 12 -27.26 52.57 6.39
CA VAL A 12 -28.29 52.23 7.38
C VAL A 12 -29.49 53.16 7.24
N VAL A 13 -30.66 52.59 6.94
CA VAL A 13 -31.92 53.33 6.75
C VAL A 13 -33.01 52.73 7.63
N ARG A 14 -33.78 53.55 8.34
CA ARG A 14 -34.94 53.06 9.09
C ARG A 14 -36.19 53.02 8.20
N LEU A 15 -36.82 51.86 8.13
CA LEU A 15 -38.09 51.67 7.43
C LEU A 15 -39.16 52.56 8.07
N GLY A 16 -39.96 53.22 7.22
CA GLY A 16 -40.91 54.25 7.65
C GLY A 16 -40.32 55.65 7.85
N ARG A 17 -39.00 55.83 7.75
CA ARG A 17 -38.32 57.14 7.83
C ARG A 17 -37.21 57.26 6.79
N PHE A 18 -37.61 57.33 5.51
CA PHE A 18 -36.69 57.64 4.41
C PHE A 18 -36.75 59.14 4.09
N THR A 19 -35.64 59.84 4.32
CA THR A 19 -35.56 61.30 4.34
C THR A 19 -34.77 61.85 3.16
N LEU A 20 -34.76 63.18 3.00
CA LEU A 20 -33.91 63.84 2.01
C LEU A 20 -32.41 63.66 2.32
N GLU A 21 -32.04 63.56 3.60
CA GLU A 21 -30.66 63.32 4.04
C GLU A 21 -30.16 61.95 3.55
N ASP A 22 -31.01 60.92 3.62
CA ASP A 22 -30.69 59.58 3.10
C ASP A 22 -30.44 59.61 1.59
N ARG A 23 -31.24 60.38 0.83
CA ARG A 23 -31.04 60.57 -0.62
C ARG A 23 -29.77 61.34 -0.93
N ASN A 24 -29.46 62.36 -0.14
CA ASN A 24 -28.28 63.19 -0.34
C ASN A 24 -26.99 62.42 -0.03
N THR A 25 -27.05 61.45 0.90
CA THR A 25 -25.91 60.57 1.21
C THR A 25 -25.41 59.82 -0.02
N VAL A 26 -26.33 59.33 -0.87
CA VAL A 26 -26.00 58.63 -2.12
C VAL A 26 -25.20 59.53 -3.05
N LYS A 27 -25.68 60.77 -3.28
CA LYS A 27 -25.00 61.76 -4.12
C LYS A 27 -23.62 62.10 -3.58
N TRP A 28 -23.55 62.33 -2.26
CA TRP A 28 -22.30 62.66 -1.60
C TRP A 28 -21.26 61.54 -1.77
N ILE A 29 -21.65 60.27 -1.64
CA ILE A 29 -20.74 59.13 -1.86
C ILE A 29 -20.25 59.09 -3.32
N GLN A 30 -21.13 59.30 -4.30
CA GLN A 30 -20.75 59.31 -5.70
C GLN A 30 -19.80 60.48 -6.04
N GLU A 31 -20.05 61.66 -5.47
CA GLU A 31 -19.22 62.85 -5.68
C GLU A 31 -17.81 62.71 -5.08
N ASN A 32 -17.67 62.01 -3.95
CA ASN A 32 -16.40 61.87 -3.23
C ASN A 32 -15.62 60.60 -3.60
N PHE A 33 -16.31 59.51 -3.94
CA PHE A 33 -15.71 58.19 -4.18
C PHE A 33 -15.91 57.67 -5.61
N GLY A 34 -16.60 58.45 -6.46
CA GLY A 34 -16.85 58.15 -7.86
C GLY A 34 -18.22 57.48 -8.11
N GLU A 35 -18.73 57.61 -9.33
CA GLU A 35 -20.07 57.09 -9.70
C GLU A 35 -20.22 55.57 -9.49
N GLY A 36 -19.10 54.84 -9.55
CA GLY A 36 -19.06 53.39 -9.30
C GLY A 36 -19.04 52.98 -7.82
N ALA A 37 -18.85 53.90 -6.88
CA ALA A 37 -18.65 53.58 -5.46
C ALA A 37 -19.85 52.87 -4.84
N LEU A 38 -21.06 53.22 -5.26
CA LEU A 38 -22.30 52.59 -4.76
C LEU A 38 -22.48 51.14 -5.22
N LYS A 39 -21.74 50.69 -6.24
CA LYS A 39 -21.70 49.26 -6.57
C LYS A 39 -21.11 48.43 -5.43
N TYR A 40 -20.28 49.04 -4.59
CA TYR A 40 -19.70 48.43 -3.40
C TYR A 40 -20.47 48.80 -2.12
N SER A 41 -21.80 48.80 -2.18
CA SER A 41 -22.63 49.16 -1.02
C SER A 41 -23.75 48.15 -0.76
N LEU A 42 -24.22 48.13 0.49
CA LEU A 42 -25.37 47.35 0.93
C LEU A 42 -26.29 48.24 1.76
N VAL A 43 -27.58 48.20 1.47
CA VAL A 43 -28.58 48.91 2.28
C VAL A 43 -28.98 48.06 3.48
N LEU A 44 -28.77 48.57 4.69
CA LEU A 44 -29.23 47.95 5.93
C LEU A 44 -30.50 48.63 6.41
N PHE A 45 -31.63 47.97 6.24
CA PHE A 45 -32.91 48.43 6.76
C PHE A 45 -33.07 48.06 8.24
N THR A 46 -33.54 49.03 9.04
CA THR A 46 -33.91 48.82 10.45
C THR A 46 -35.39 49.14 10.67
N GLY A 47 -35.97 48.68 11.78
CA GLY A 47 -37.38 48.94 12.09
C GLY A 47 -38.38 48.13 11.24
N GLY A 48 -37.92 47.04 10.61
CA GLY A 48 -38.80 46.14 9.86
C GLY A 48 -39.84 45.44 10.73
N ASP A 49 -39.53 45.25 12.02
CA ASP A 49 -40.43 44.72 13.05
C ASP A 49 -41.63 45.63 13.35
N GLU A 50 -41.56 46.90 12.94
CA GLU A 50 -42.64 47.89 13.12
C GLU A 50 -43.59 47.93 11.91
N LEU A 51 -43.31 47.18 10.84
CA LEU A 51 -44.14 47.13 9.65
C LEU A 51 -45.36 46.23 9.85
N LYS A 52 -46.50 46.67 9.30
CA LYS A 52 -47.75 45.90 9.27
C LYS A 52 -47.83 44.94 8.08
N THR A 53 -46.88 45.04 7.14
CA THR A 53 -46.82 44.26 5.90
C THR A 53 -45.43 43.67 5.76
N PRO A 54 -45.25 42.60 4.96
CA PRO A 54 -43.92 42.11 4.60
C PRO A 54 -43.03 43.23 4.05
N VAL A 55 -41.73 43.16 4.33
CA VAL A 55 -40.77 44.21 3.96
C VAL A 55 -40.75 44.40 2.44
N GLU A 56 -40.80 43.30 1.69
CA GLU A 56 -40.80 43.28 0.22
C GLU A 56 -41.99 44.07 -0.34
N GLU A 57 -43.16 43.93 0.28
CA GLU A 57 -44.37 44.66 -0.11
C GLU A 57 -44.23 46.16 0.20
N PHE A 58 -43.68 46.49 1.37
CA PHE A 58 -43.44 47.88 1.76
C PHE A 58 -42.46 48.56 0.80
N LEU A 59 -41.34 47.90 0.49
CA LEU A 59 -40.33 48.41 -0.43
C LEU A 59 -40.88 48.59 -1.85
N ARG A 60 -41.76 47.70 -2.33
CA ARG A 60 -42.35 47.79 -3.67
C ARG A 60 -43.30 48.98 -3.82
N LYS A 61 -43.88 49.47 -2.72
CA LYS A 61 -44.81 50.61 -2.73
C LYS A 61 -44.10 51.97 -2.86
N SER A 62 -42.80 52.03 -2.60
CA SER A 62 -42.02 53.28 -2.65
C SER A 62 -41.02 53.26 -3.80
N ARG A 63 -41.31 54.05 -4.84
CA ARG A 63 -40.43 54.21 -6.00
C ARG A 63 -39.06 54.76 -5.58
N ASP A 64 -39.03 55.72 -4.66
CA ASP A 64 -37.78 56.32 -4.20
C ASP A 64 -36.88 55.30 -3.48
N LEU A 65 -37.46 54.41 -2.66
CA LEU A 65 -36.69 53.34 -2.00
C LEU A 65 -36.19 52.31 -3.01
N GLN A 66 -36.98 51.99 -4.04
CA GLN A 66 -36.53 51.11 -5.12
C GLN A 66 -35.34 51.71 -5.87
N GLU A 67 -35.42 52.99 -6.25
CA GLU A 67 -34.34 53.69 -6.93
C GLU A 67 -33.08 53.77 -6.05
N PHE A 68 -33.25 54.01 -4.74
CA PHE A 68 -32.16 54.00 -3.77
C PHE A 68 -31.49 52.63 -3.62
N ILE A 69 -32.25 51.54 -3.54
CA ILE A 69 -31.68 50.18 -3.46
C ILE A 69 -30.95 49.85 -4.77
N ASN A 70 -31.52 50.22 -5.91
CA ASN A 70 -30.94 49.95 -7.22
C ASN A 70 -29.64 50.72 -7.47
N SER A 71 -29.53 51.97 -6.97
CA SER A 71 -28.26 52.71 -7.06
C SER A 71 -27.15 52.04 -6.24
N CYS A 72 -27.52 51.29 -5.19
CA CYS A 72 -26.63 50.52 -4.32
C CYS A 72 -26.37 49.08 -4.82
N GLY A 73 -26.52 48.79 -6.11
CA GLY A 73 -26.31 47.45 -6.67
C GLY A 73 -27.43 46.44 -6.37
N GLY A 74 -28.57 46.89 -5.83
CA GLY A 74 -29.76 46.07 -5.62
C GLY A 74 -29.79 45.29 -4.29
N GLY A 75 -28.69 45.29 -3.54
CA GLY A 75 -28.58 44.56 -2.28
C GLY A 75 -29.18 45.30 -1.08
N TYR A 76 -30.07 44.63 -0.33
CA TYR A 76 -30.50 45.09 0.99
C TYR A 76 -30.55 43.94 2.02
N HIS A 77 -30.45 44.28 3.30
CA HIS A 77 -30.68 43.38 4.44
C HIS A 77 -31.59 44.07 5.47
N VAL A 78 -32.36 43.31 6.24
CA VAL A 78 -33.26 43.86 7.27
C VAL A 78 -32.78 43.40 8.64
N PHE A 79 -32.57 44.34 9.55
CA PHE A 79 -32.01 44.10 10.87
C PHE A 79 -32.97 44.56 11.97
N ASN A 80 -33.25 43.68 12.93
CA ASN A 80 -34.12 43.94 14.07
C ASN A 80 -33.28 44.30 15.31
N ASN A 81 -33.15 45.61 15.57
CA ASN A 81 -32.42 46.14 16.72
C ASN A 81 -33.03 45.80 18.09
N ARG A 82 -34.26 45.26 18.15
CA ARG A 82 -34.90 44.83 19.40
C ARG A 82 -34.43 43.45 19.84
N GLU A 83 -34.02 42.60 18.90
CA GLU A 83 -33.55 41.23 19.16
C GLU A 83 -32.04 41.18 19.49
N LYS A 84 -31.64 41.83 20.58
CA LYS A 84 -30.22 41.95 20.96
C LYS A 84 -29.47 40.63 21.16
N ASN A 85 -30.19 39.53 21.43
CA ASN A 85 -29.62 38.21 21.66
C ASN A 85 -29.53 37.36 20.39
N ASN A 86 -30.15 37.80 19.29
CA ASN A 86 -30.15 37.06 18.03
C ASN A 86 -28.87 37.35 17.24
N ARG A 87 -27.81 36.59 17.54
CA ARG A 87 -26.53 36.72 16.84
C ARG A 87 -26.60 36.28 15.38
N THR A 88 -27.62 35.52 14.99
CA THR A 88 -27.80 35.03 13.62
C THR A 88 -27.97 36.16 12.62
N GLN A 89 -28.64 37.26 12.98
CA GLN A 89 -28.78 38.44 12.10
C GLN A 89 -27.45 39.10 11.77
N VAL A 90 -26.48 39.06 12.70
CA VAL A 90 -25.12 39.58 12.46
C VAL A 90 -24.40 38.67 11.47
N THR A 91 -24.50 37.36 11.64
CA THR A 91 -23.92 36.39 10.71
C THR A 91 -24.51 36.54 9.30
N GLU A 92 -25.83 36.60 9.17
CA GLU A 92 -26.51 36.79 7.88
C GLU A 92 -26.13 38.11 7.19
N LEU A 93 -25.95 39.19 7.95
CA LEU A 93 -25.47 40.46 7.43
C LEU A 93 -24.04 40.33 6.90
N LEU A 94 -23.13 39.70 7.65
CA LEU A 94 -21.74 39.51 7.24
C LEU A 94 -21.64 38.62 5.99
N ASP A 95 -22.39 37.52 5.93
CA ASP A 95 -22.44 36.64 4.75
C ASP A 95 -22.93 37.40 3.50
N LYS A 96 -23.90 38.31 3.68
CA LYS A 96 -24.42 39.13 2.59
C LYS A 96 -23.43 40.20 2.14
N ILE A 97 -22.69 40.82 3.07
CA ILE A 97 -21.59 41.74 2.76
C ILE A 97 -20.50 41.00 1.97
N GLU A 98 -20.11 39.80 2.41
CA GLU A 98 -19.12 38.97 1.71
C GLU A 98 -19.58 38.62 0.30
N THR A 99 -20.86 38.27 0.13
CA THR A 99 -21.45 37.99 -1.19
C THR A 99 -21.39 39.20 -2.12
N VAL A 100 -21.73 40.39 -1.64
CA VAL A 100 -21.63 41.62 -2.44
C VAL A 100 -20.17 41.92 -2.79
N LEU A 101 -19.24 41.81 -1.84
CA LEU A 101 -17.81 41.99 -2.11
C LEU A 101 -17.28 40.98 -3.15
N PHE A 102 -17.71 39.73 -3.05
CA PHE A 102 -17.26 38.64 -3.91
C PHE A 102 -17.80 38.72 -5.34
N THR A 103 -19.08 39.10 -5.50
CA THR A 103 -19.66 39.38 -6.81
C THR A 103 -18.99 40.58 -7.50
N MET A 104 -18.49 41.55 -6.72
CA MET A 104 -17.88 42.78 -7.23
C MET A 104 -16.38 42.64 -7.55
N GLN A 105 -15.63 41.79 -6.83
CA GLN A 105 -14.22 41.47 -7.13
C GLN A 105 -14.06 40.38 -8.20
N GLY A 106 -15.16 39.88 -8.77
CA GLY A 106 -15.14 38.93 -9.87
C GLY A 106 -14.55 37.58 -9.48
N TYR A 107 -15.15 36.88 -8.51
CA TYR A 107 -15.16 35.39 -8.32
C TYR A 107 -13.84 34.58 -8.40
N HIS A 108 -12.68 35.19 -8.65
CA HIS A 108 -11.51 34.48 -9.15
C HIS A 108 -10.37 34.39 -8.15
N HIS A 109 -10.25 35.26 -7.15
CA HIS A 109 -9.04 35.22 -6.32
C HIS A 109 -9.13 34.19 -5.16
N THR A 110 -10.21 34.18 -4.40
CA THR A 110 -10.33 33.33 -3.21
C THR A 110 -10.64 31.87 -3.55
N THR A 111 -11.59 31.61 -4.46
CA THR A 111 -11.92 30.23 -4.86
C THR A 111 -10.76 29.55 -5.59
N MET A 112 -10.01 30.26 -6.45
CA MET A 112 -8.83 29.68 -7.09
C MET A 112 -7.70 29.45 -6.09
N MET A 113 -7.46 30.37 -5.14
CA MET A 113 -6.45 30.13 -4.11
C MET A 113 -6.82 28.97 -3.18
N ILE A 114 -8.09 28.87 -2.75
CA ILE A 114 -8.58 27.74 -1.96
C ILE A 114 -8.46 26.43 -2.74
N GLN A 115 -8.89 26.38 -4.01
CA GLN A 115 -8.74 25.18 -4.83
C GLN A 115 -7.28 24.80 -5.08
N GLN A 116 -6.39 25.78 -5.31
CA GLN A 116 -4.97 25.51 -5.50
C GLN A 116 -4.31 24.96 -4.24
N VAL A 117 -4.64 25.53 -3.07
CA VAL A 117 -4.18 25.02 -1.78
C VAL A 117 -4.71 23.61 -1.53
N GLN A 118 -6.00 23.35 -1.77
CA GLN A 118 -6.59 22.02 -1.64
C GLN A 118 -5.95 20.99 -2.58
N ARG A 119 -5.71 21.34 -3.85
CA ARG A 119 -5.02 20.46 -4.81
C ARG A 119 -3.59 20.13 -4.36
N LYS A 120 -2.86 21.13 -3.82
CA LYS A 120 -1.50 20.90 -3.30
C LYS A 120 -1.50 19.99 -2.08
N ILE A 121 -2.43 20.18 -1.15
CA ILE A 121 -2.59 19.30 0.02
C ILE A 121 -2.91 17.87 -0.43
N GLN A 122 -3.90 17.70 -1.31
CA GLN A 122 -4.29 16.38 -1.81
C GLN A 122 -3.15 15.68 -2.55
N ALA A 123 -2.44 16.40 -3.44
CA ALA A 123 -1.31 15.83 -4.16
C ALA A 123 -0.15 15.43 -3.24
N GLU A 124 0.08 16.18 -2.15
CA GLU A 124 1.12 15.85 -1.18
C GLU A 124 0.72 14.70 -0.26
N GLU A 125 -0.55 14.60 0.14
CA GLU A 125 -1.09 13.43 0.85
C GLU A 125 -1.01 12.16 0.00
N GLU A 126 -1.38 12.25 -1.28
CA GLU A 126 -1.28 11.15 -2.23
C GLU A 126 0.17 10.73 -2.47
N ARG A 127 1.09 11.69 -2.65
CA ARG A 127 2.53 11.40 -2.79
C ARG A 127 3.09 10.69 -1.55
N LYS A 128 2.76 11.17 -0.35
CA LYS A 128 3.20 10.52 0.91
C LYS A 128 2.63 9.12 1.06
N ARG A 129 1.37 8.93 0.64
CA ARG A 129 0.73 7.62 0.67
C ARG A 129 1.39 6.65 -0.31
N GLU A 130 1.65 7.09 -1.55
CA GLU A 130 2.39 6.29 -2.53
C GLU A 130 3.82 5.97 -2.07
N GLU A 131 4.52 6.92 -1.47
CA GLU A 131 5.86 6.70 -0.91
C GLU A 131 5.81 5.63 0.20
N ALA A 132 4.88 5.73 1.16
CA ALA A 132 4.71 4.74 2.21
C ALA A 132 4.32 3.36 1.66
N GLU A 133 3.40 3.29 0.68
CA GLU A 133 3.02 2.03 0.03
C GLU A 133 4.20 1.41 -0.73
N ARG A 134 5.05 2.22 -1.39
CA ARG A 134 6.28 1.75 -2.04
C ARG A 134 7.29 1.23 -1.02
N GLU A 135 7.51 1.93 0.09
CA GLU A 135 8.42 1.47 1.15
C GLU A 135 7.99 0.12 1.72
N ILE A 136 6.71 -0.02 2.07
CA ILE A 136 6.15 -1.29 2.56
C ILE A 136 6.34 -2.41 1.53
N ARG A 137 6.00 -2.14 0.25
CA ARG A 137 6.15 -3.13 -0.82
C ARG A 137 7.61 -3.54 -1.01
N THR A 138 8.54 -2.60 -0.95
CA THR A 138 9.97 -2.88 -1.10
C THR A 138 10.48 -3.73 0.07
N GLU A 139 10.02 -3.44 1.29
CA GLU A 139 10.36 -4.24 2.47
C GLU A 139 9.79 -5.66 2.39
N GLU A 140 8.54 -5.82 1.93
CA GLU A 140 7.93 -7.14 1.70
C GLU A 140 8.65 -7.93 0.61
N GLU A 141 9.04 -7.29 -0.50
CA GLU A 141 9.80 -7.90 -1.58
C GLU A 141 11.18 -8.36 -1.08
N ASN A 142 11.87 -7.53 -0.30
CA ASN A 142 13.16 -7.89 0.32
C ASN A 142 13.02 -9.11 1.26
N LYS A 143 12.01 -9.12 2.14
CA LYS A 143 11.72 -10.26 3.02
C LYS A 143 11.39 -11.52 2.21
N ARG A 144 10.61 -11.40 1.14
CA ARG A 144 10.32 -12.53 0.24
C ARG A 144 11.56 -13.06 -0.45
N GLN A 145 12.46 -12.18 -0.90
CA GLN A 145 13.73 -12.58 -1.50
C GLN A 145 14.62 -13.32 -0.50
N GLU A 146 14.73 -12.85 0.74
CA GLU A 146 15.47 -13.55 1.79
C GLU A 146 14.90 -14.94 2.07
N ILE A 147 13.57 -15.06 2.24
CA ILE A 147 12.91 -16.36 2.45
C ILE A 147 13.13 -17.28 1.24
N THR A 148 13.04 -16.75 0.02
CA THR A 148 13.24 -17.52 -1.22
C THR A 148 14.69 -18.00 -1.35
N TYR A 149 15.67 -17.14 -1.06
CA TYR A 149 17.07 -17.51 -1.06
C TYR A 149 17.36 -18.63 -0.05
N PHE A 150 16.85 -18.50 1.19
CA PHE A 150 17.01 -19.51 2.22
C PHE A 150 16.36 -20.85 1.83
N SER A 151 15.15 -20.84 1.25
CA SER A 151 14.46 -22.07 0.85
C SER A 151 15.19 -22.82 -0.28
N VAL A 152 15.75 -22.10 -1.26
CA VAL A 152 16.59 -22.67 -2.32
C VAL A 152 17.87 -23.29 -1.73
N LEU A 153 18.53 -22.59 -0.81
CA LEU A 153 19.75 -23.09 -0.15
C LEU A 153 19.47 -24.38 0.63
N VAL A 154 18.43 -24.41 1.46
CA VAL A 154 18.04 -25.59 2.23
C VAL A 154 17.68 -26.77 1.31
N GLY A 155 16.96 -26.52 0.21
CA GLY A 155 16.64 -27.53 -0.78
C GLY A 155 17.88 -28.14 -1.43
N SER A 156 18.85 -27.30 -1.83
CA SER A 156 20.09 -27.76 -2.47
C SER A 156 20.95 -28.65 -1.56
N ILE A 157 21.06 -28.28 -0.27
CA ILE A 157 21.79 -29.07 0.74
C ILE A 157 21.13 -30.44 0.92
N GLY A 158 19.80 -30.49 0.99
CA GLY A 158 19.05 -31.74 1.08
C GLY A 158 19.39 -32.71 -0.04
N VAL A 159 19.40 -32.24 -1.29
CA VAL A 159 19.77 -33.06 -2.46
C VAL A 159 21.20 -33.59 -2.34
N ILE A 160 22.16 -32.74 -1.99
CA ILE A 160 23.57 -33.15 -1.82
C ILE A 160 23.72 -34.23 -0.74
N ILE A 161 23.07 -34.05 0.41
CA ILE A 161 23.09 -35.02 1.51
C ILE A 161 22.50 -36.36 1.06
N THR A 162 21.34 -36.35 0.38
CA THR A 162 20.71 -37.57 -0.13
C THR A 162 21.63 -38.33 -1.11
N VAL A 163 22.29 -37.62 -2.03
CA VAL A 163 23.24 -38.23 -2.98
C VAL A 163 24.45 -38.80 -2.25
N LEU A 164 25.05 -38.06 -1.30
CA LEU A 164 26.19 -38.55 -0.52
C LEU A 164 25.84 -39.82 0.26
N ILE A 165 24.70 -39.84 0.94
CA ILE A 165 24.20 -41.02 1.67
C ILE A 165 24.07 -42.20 0.69
N ALA A 166 23.41 -42.02 -0.45
CA ALA A 166 23.24 -43.08 -1.44
C ALA A 166 24.58 -43.62 -1.97
N VAL A 167 25.56 -42.74 -2.23
CA VAL A 167 26.91 -43.12 -2.67
C VAL A 167 27.64 -43.91 -1.59
N ILE A 168 27.59 -43.46 -0.34
CA ILE A 168 28.23 -44.14 0.80
C ILE A 168 27.61 -45.53 1.01
N PHE A 169 26.28 -45.62 1.07
CA PHE A 169 25.58 -46.89 1.20
C PHE A 169 25.84 -47.82 0.01
N GLY A 170 25.87 -47.29 -1.22
CA GLY A 170 26.19 -48.05 -2.42
C GLY A 170 27.61 -48.65 -2.38
N LYS A 171 28.62 -47.84 -2.03
CA LYS A 171 30.00 -48.31 -1.84
C LYS A 171 30.08 -49.39 -0.77
N HIS A 172 29.42 -49.19 0.38
CA HIS A 172 29.42 -50.18 1.46
C HIS A 172 28.77 -51.49 1.03
N LYS A 173 27.62 -51.43 0.34
CA LYS A 173 26.93 -52.61 -0.20
C LYS A 173 27.80 -53.39 -1.19
N ILE A 174 28.48 -52.70 -2.10
CA ILE A 174 29.41 -53.32 -3.06
C ILE A 174 30.57 -53.99 -2.32
N GLN A 175 31.22 -53.29 -1.38
CA GLN A 175 32.31 -53.86 -0.59
C GLN A 175 31.90 -55.12 0.17
N MET A 176 30.71 -55.12 0.79
CA MET A 176 30.18 -56.29 1.48
C MET A 176 29.96 -57.47 0.53
N ASN A 177 29.36 -57.22 -0.64
CA ASN A 177 29.14 -58.25 -1.66
C ASN A 177 30.46 -58.83 -2.19
N GLU A 178 31.46 -57.99 -2.44
CA GLU A 178 32.79 -58.48 -2.84
C GLU A 178 33.46 -59.30 -1.74
N MET A 179 33.30 -58.92 -0.46
CA MET A 179 33.82 -59.71 0.66
C MET A 179 33.11 -61.06 0.78
N GLU A 180 31.79 -61.13 0.55
CA GLU A 180 31.04 -62.38 0.50
C GLU A 180 31.48 -63.28 -0.64
N ILE A 181 31.60 -62.75 -1.87
CA ILE A 181 32.09 -63.51 -3.03
C ILE A 181 33.50 -64.04 -2.76
N ARG A 182 34.43 -63.20 -2.25
CA ARG A 182 35.79 -63.63 -1.92
C ARG A 182 35.81 -64.76 -0.89
N ARG A 183 35.00 -64.66 0.18
CA ARG A 183 34.88 -65.74 1.18
C ARG A 183 34.32 -67.03 0.58
N GLU A 184 33.36 -66.93 -0.32
CA GLU A 184 32.78 -68.11 -0.97
C GLU A 184 33.77 -68.78 -1.92
N GLU A 185 34.50 -68.00 -2.72
CA GLU A 185 35.58 -68.49 -3.58
C GLU A 185 36.69 -69.17 -2.77
N GLU A 186 37.09 -68.57 -1.65
CA GLU A 186 38.11 -69.12 -0.74
C GLU A 186 37.65 -70.46 -0.16
N ARG A 187 36.39 -70.56 0.33
CA ARG A 187 35.83 -71.84 0.79
C ARG A 187 35.82 -72.91 -0.30
N LYS A 188 35.40 -72.57 -1.52
CA LYS A 188 35.39 -73.52 -2.66
C LYS A 188 36.79 -73.98 -3.04
N ARG A 189 37.78 -73.09 -2.99
CA ARG A 189 39.19 -73.44 -3.21
C ARG A 189 39.72 -74.37 -2.13
N GLU A 190 39.49 -74.04 -0.85
CA GLU A 190 39.88 -74.92 0.26
C GLU A 190 39.23 -76.30 0.17
N GLU A 191 37.96 -76.37 -0.22
CA GLU A 191 37.23 -77.62 -0.41
C GLU A 191 37.82 -78.44 -1.56
N ALA A 192 38.05 -77.83 -2.73
CA ALA A 192 38.69 -78.48 -3.87
C ALA A 192 40.10 -78.98 -3.54
N GLU A 193 40.90 -78.20 -2.79
CA GLU A 193 42.24 -78.62 -2.35
C GLU A 193 42.19 -79.82 -1.40
N ARG A 194 41.20 -79.86 -0.49
CA ARG A 194 40.98 -81.02 0.39
C ARG A 194 40.59 -82.25 -0.42
N GLU A 195 39.67 -82.12 -1.37
CA GLU A 195 39.26 -83.22 -2.25
C GLU A 195 40.44 -83.78 -3.04
N ILE A 196 41.22 -82.92 -3.71
CA ILE A 196 42.44 -83.34 -4.45
C ILE A 196 43.40 -84.07 -3.51
N ARG A 197 43.67 -83.53 -2.32
CA ARG A 197 44.57 -84.16 -1.35
C ARG A 197 44.08 -85.54 -0.93
N THR A 198 42.78 -85.68 -0.63
CA THR A 198 42.19 -86.97 -0.27
C THR A 198 42.24 -87.98 -1.42
N GLU A 199 42.03 -87.53 -2.66
CA GLU A 199 42.11 -88.38 -3.84
C GLU A 199 43.55 -88.81 -4.13
N GLU A 200 44.53 -87.91 -3.99
CA GLU A 200 45.96 -88.23 -4.08
C GLU A 200 46.39 -89.25 -3.02
N GLU A 201 45.93 -89.10 -1.78
CA GLU A 201 46.19 -90.06 -0.70
C GLU A 201 45.61 -91.44 -1.02
N ARG A 202 44.34 -91.50 -1.48
CA ARG A 202 43.70 -92.75 -1.92
C ARG A 202 44.45 -93.43 -3.06
N LYS A 203 44.88 -92.68 -4.08
CA LYS A 203 45.69 -93.23 -5.19
C LYS A 203 47.02 -93.79 -4.70
N ARG A 204 47.73 -93.06 -3.83
CA ARG A 204 48.99 -93.52 -3.23
C ARG A 204 48.78 -94.79 -2.39
N GLU A 205 47.68 -94.87 -1.65
CA GLU A 205 47.36 -96.06 -0.84
C GLU A 205 47.02 -97.27 -1.73
N ALA A 206 46.17 -97.09 -2.74
CA ALA A 206 45.85 -98.11 -3.73
C ALA A 206 47.09 -98.64 -4.45
N GLU A 207 48.03 -97.76 -4.84
CA GLU A 207 49.30 -98.14 -5.47
C GLU A 207 50.19 -98.95 -4.50
N ARG A 208 50.26 -98.56 -3.23
CA ARG A 208 50.97 -99.32 -2.18
C ARG A 208 50.35 -100.70 -1.95
N GLU A 209 49.03 -100.82 -2.01
CA GLU A 209 48.36 -102.12 -1.92
C GLU A 209 48.63 -103.00 -3.14
N LEU A 210 48.57 -102.43 -4.35
CA LEU A 210 48.87 -103.16 -5.59
C LEU A 210 50.31 -103.70 -5.58
N LYS A 211 51.26 -102.88 -5.13
CA LYS A 211 52.66 -103.29 -4.96
C LYS A 211 52.82 -104.40 -3.93
N ARG A 212 52.14 -104.30 -2.79
CA ARG A 212 52.12 -105.37 -1.76
C ARG A 212 51.54 -106.67 -2.30
N ARG A 213 50.44 -106.62 -3.08
CA ARG A 213 49.83 -107.80 -3.73
C ARG A 213 50.80 -108.46 -4.72
N GLY A 214 51.45 -107.68 -5.58
CA GLY A 214 52.45 -108.19 -6.53
C GLY A 214 53.66 -108.82 -5.83
N GLU A 215 54.14 -108.23 -4.73
CA GLU A 215 55.21 -108.81 -3.91
C GLU A 215 54.78 -110.12 -3.22
N THR A 216 53.55 -110.21 -2.72
CA THR A 216 53.03 -111.47 -2.15
C THR A 216 52.83 -112.57 -3.18
N GLU A 217 52.41 -112.24 -4.40
CA GLU A 217 52.28 -113.19 -5.51
C GLU A 217 53.67 -113.73 -5.93
N GLN A 218 54.68 -112.87 -6.10
CA GLN A 218 56.06 -113.30 -6.38
C GLN A 218 56.67 -114.13 -5.25
N ARG A 219 56.35 -113.83 -3.98
CA ARG A 219 56.83 -114.59 -2.82
C ARG A 219 56.17 -115.96 -2.72
N GLY A 220 54.90 -116.06 -3.10
CA GLY A 220 54.17 -117.33 -3.22
C GLY A 220 54.71 -118.22 -4.35
N GLU A 221 55.11 -117.63 -5.49
CA GLU A 221 55.74 -118.37 -6.59
C GLU A 221 57.15 -118.88 -6.21
N LYS A 222 57.94 -118.08 -5.48
CA LYS A 222 59.26 -118.51 -4.97
C LYS A 222 59.19 -119.64 -3.94
N GLN A 223 58.14 -119.69 -3.12
CA GLN A 223 57.96 -120.79 -2.14
C GLN A 223 57.40 -122.08 -2.74
N ARG A 224 56.82 -122.02 -3.95
CA ARG A 224 56.38 -123.22 -4.68
C ARG A 224 57.47 -123.82 -5.58
N GLY A 225 58.58 -123.11 -5.77
CA GLY A 225 59.71 -123.53 -6.62
C GLY A 225 60.98 -123.95 -5.86
N GLY A 226 60.92 -124.12 -4.53
CA GLY A 226 62.03 -124.56 -3.69
C GLY A 226 61.77 -125.91 -3.04
#